data_AF-A0A1Q3CJE6-F1
#
_entry.id   AF-A0A1Q3CJE6-F1
#
_cell.length_a   1.000
_cell.length_b   1.000
_cell.length_c   1.000
_cell.angle_alpha   90.00
_cell.angle_beta   90.00
_cell.angle_gamma   90.00
#
_symmetry.space_group_name_H-M   'P 1'
#
loop_
_entity.id
_entity.type
_entity.pdbx_description
1 polymer ?
#
loop_
_entity_poly.entity_id
_entity_poly.type
_entity_poly.pdbx_seq_one_letter_code
_entity_poly.pdbx_strand_id
1 'polypeptide(L)'
;FKDENEKLKLEIDALKKKISKFSNSSDKLDNLLGLQRCVFDKADLGYEEMNNVKHFNNFFVKKIKPKITCNYCGRLRHISTSCFHRKNFGFGKTKKVWVPKGTTFTNPQGLKFIWVAKV
;
A
#
# COMPACT_ATOMS: atom_id res chain seq x y z
N PHE A 1 50.03 36.96 -30.40
CA PHE A 1 48.79 37.75 -30.14
C PHE A 1 47.64 37.47 -31.10
N LYS A 2 47.74 37.71 -32.43
CA LYS A 2 46.59 37.54 -33.35
C LYS A 2 46.22 36.06 -33.58
N ASP A 3 47.22 35.22 -33.86
CA ASP A 3 47.04 33.79 -34.15
C ASP A 3 46.61 32.99 -32.91
N GLU A 4 47.16 33.32 -31.73
CA GLU A 4 46.73 32.74 -30.45
C GLU A 4 45.27 33.09 -30.13
N ASN A 5 44.84 34.31 -30.45
CA ASN A 5 43.45 34.73 -30.23
C ASN A 5 42.48 33.99 -31.16
N GLU A 6 42.87 33.70 -32.41
CA GLU A 6 42.07 32.86 -33.32
C GLU A 6 41.98 31.41 -32.83
N LYS A 7 43.10 30.83 -32.37
CA LYS A 7 43.10 29.49 -31.78
C LYS A 7 42.20 29.40 -30.54
N LEU A 8 42.29 30.38 -29.64
CA LEU A 8 41.45 30.44 -28.44
C LEU A 8 39.96 30.57 -28.79
N LYS A 9 39.60 31.33 -29.83
CA LYS A 9 38.20 31.41 -30.29
C LYS A 9 37.67 30.05 -30.76
N LEU A 10 38.47 29.28 -31.50
CA LEU A 10 38.10 27.94 -31.95
C LEU A 10 37.92 26.97 -30.77
N GLU A 11 38.81 27.02 -29.78
CA GLU A 11 38.68 26.21 -28.57
C GLU A 11 37.43 26.57 -27.76
N ILE A 12 37.11 27.85 -27.63
CA ILE A 12 35.89 28.33 -26.95
C ILE A 12 34.63 27.80 -27.66
N ASP A 13 34.60 27.84 -28.99
CA ASP A 13 33.45 27.34 -29.75
C ASP A 13 33.27 25.82 -29.60
N ALA A 14 34.38 25.08 -29.66
CA ALA A 14 34.39 23.65 -29.43
C ALA A 14 33.92 23.28 -28.00
N LEU A 15 34.34 24.04 -26.99
CA LEU A 15 33.92 23.85 -25.60
C LEU A 15 32.43 24.18 -25.41
N LYS A 16 31.95 25.29 -25.97
CA LYS A 16 30.52 25.64 -25.94
C LYS A 16 29.66 24.53 -26.53
N LYS A 17 30.09 23.93 -27.65
CA LYS A 17 29.38 22.80 -28.28
C LYS A 17 29.37 21.53 -27.41
N LYS A 18 30.42 21.28 -26.64
CA LYS A 18 30.45 20.16 -25.67
C LYS A 18 29.50 20.44 -24.50
N ILE A 19 29.56 21.65 -23.94
CA ILE A 19 28.71 22.05 -22.81
C ILE A 19 27.23 22.00 -23.20
N SER A 20 26.86 22.46 -24.41
CA SER A 20 25.46 22.42 -24.85
C SER A 20 24.94 20.98 -25.00
N LYS A 21 25.75 20.05 -25.54
CA LYS A 21 25.40 18.63 -25.59
C LYS A 21 25.25 18.02 -24.20
N PHE A 22 26.17 18.35 -23.28
CA PHE A 22 26.12 17.89 -21.89
C PHE A 22 24.87 18.41 -21.17
N SER A 23 24.55 19.69 -21.31
CA SER A 23 23.33 20.28 -20.75
C SER A 23 22.09 19.54 -21.23
N ASN A 24 21.96 19.33 -22.54
CA ASN A 24 20.81 18.62 -23.12
C ASN A 24 20.67 17.19 -22.59
N SER A 25 21.79 16.51 -22.29
CA SER A 25 21.74 15.18 -21.65
C SER A 25 21.38 15.24 -20.17
N SER A 26 21.82 16.28 -19.45
CA SER A 26 21.46 16.51 -18.04
C SER A 26 19.96 16.73 -17.91
N ASP A 27 19.38 17.60 -18.74
CA ASP A 27 17.95 17.91 -18.71
C ASP A 27 17.10 16.64 -18.95
N LYS A 28 17.55 15.76 -19.84
CA LYS A 28 16.90 14.46 -20.08
C LYS A 28 16.98 13.53 -18.87
N LEU A 29 18.13 13.49 -18.21
CA LEU A 29 18.33 12.69 -16.99
C LEU A 29 17.46 13.23 -15.84
N ASP A 30 17.43 14.54 -15.64
CA ASP A 30 16.63 15.19 -14.59
C ASP A 30 15.14 14.95 -14.79
N ASN A 31 14.66 15.00 -16.05
CA ASN A 31 13.28 14.64 -16.37
C ASN A 31 12.98 13.17 -16.05
N LEU A 32 13.91 12.26 -16.33
CA LEU A 32 13.74 10.83 -16.04
C LEU A 32 13.74 10.54 -14.53
N LEU A 33 14.64 11.17 -13.78
CA LEU A 33 14.72 11.03 -12.32
C LEU A 33 13.55 11.73 -11.61
N GLY A 34 13.05 12.84 -12.17
CA GLY A 34 11.85 13.53 -11.70
C GLY A 34 10.61 12.63 -11.73
N LEU A 35 10.48 11.82 -12.79
CA LEU A 35 9.43 10.79 -12.90
C LEU A 35 9.59 9.68 -11.85
N GLN A 36 10.84 9.34 -11.50
CA GLN A 36 11.14 8.32 -10.49
C GLN A 36 10.81 8.77 -9.06
N ARG A 37 10.95 10.07 -8.75
CA ARG A 37 10.70 10.64 -7.42
C ARG A 37 9.22 10.79 -7.04
N CYS A 38 8.30 10.16 -7.76
CA CYS A 38 6.91 10.07 -7.32
C CYS A 38 6.81 9.24 -6.02
N VAL A 39 6.86 9.95 -4.89
CA VAL A 39 6.63 9.46 -3.53
C VAL A 39 5.17 9.03 -3.41
N PHE A 40 4.83 7.80 -3.80
CA PHE A 40 3.43 7.35 -3.72
C PHE A 40 3.07 6.45 -2.54
N ASP A 41 4.01 5.82 -1.85
CA ASP A 41 3.64 4.97 -0.72
C ASP A 41 4.05 5.59 0.61
N LYS A 42 3.34 6.65 1.02
CA LYS A 42 3.19 7.00 2.45
C LYS A 42 1.79 6.71 3.00
N ALA A 43 0.88 6.22 2.17
CA ALA A 43 -0.49 5.88 2.57
C ALA A 43 -0.54 4.73 3.61
N ASP A 44 0.52 3.92 3.72
CA ASP A 44 0.62 2.84 4.72
C ASP A 44 0.75 3.33 6.18
N LEU A 45 0.98 4.63 6.41
CA LEU A 45 1.09 5.25 7.74
C LEU A 45 -0.05 6.24 8.05
N GLY A 46 -1.21 6.09 7.41
CA GLY A 46 -2.41 6.88 7.76
C GLY A 46 -2.41 8.31 7.22
N TYR A 47 -1.64 8.61 6.18
CA TYR A 47 -1.75 9.85 5.43
C TYR A 47 -2.83 9.72 4.35
N GLU A 48 -3.77 10.68 4.29
CA GLU A 48 -4.73 10.78 3.18
C GLU A 48 -3.99 11.06 1.87
N GLU A 49 -4.39 10.36 0.80
CA GLU A 49 -3.85 10.58 -0.55
C GLU A 49 -4.00 12.06 -0.93
N MET A 50 -2.87 12.72 -1.20
CA MET A 50 -2.90 14.08 -1.71
C MET A 50 -3.46 14.05 -3.14
N ASN A 51 -4.76 14.35 -3.28
CA ASN A 51 -5.55 14.29 -4.53
C ASN A 51 -4.97 15.05 -5.74
N ASN A 52 -3.93 15.88 -5.56
CA ASN A 52 -3.37 16.77 -6.58
C ASN A 52 -1.98 16.35 -7.08
N VAL A 53 -1.43 15.23 -6.62
CA VAL A 53 -0.10 14.79 -7.07
C VAL A 53 -0.26 14.15 -8.45
N LYS A 54 0.43 14.70 -9.45
CA LYS A 54 0.50 14.11 -10.79
C LYS A 54 1.08 12.69 -10.68
N HIS A 55 0.23 11.69 -10.86
CA HIS A 55 0.66 10.29 -10.92
C HIS A 55 1.39 10.05 -12.24
N PHE A 56 2.72 10.02 -12.18
CA PHE A 56 3.51 9.54 -13.31
C PHE A 56 3.63 8.02 -13.23
N ASN A 57 3.42 7.34 -14.36
CA ASN A 57 3.62 5.89 -14.45
C ASN A 57 5.12 5.60 -14.29
N ASN A 58 5.50 5.11 -13.11
CA ASN A 58 6.86 4.68 -12.82
C ASN A 58 7.25 3.52 -13.76
N PHE A 59 8.14 3.79 -14.73
CA PHE A 59 8.66 2.76 -15.66
C PHE A 59 9.55 1.73 -14.96
N PHE A 60 10.16 2.08 -13.82
CA PHE A 60 11.20 1.28 -13.16
C PHE A 60 10.69 0.32 -12.08
N VAL A 61 9.45 0.47 -11.60
CA VAL A 61 8.89 -0.41 -10.58
C VAL A 61 7.94 -1.39 -11.25
N LYS A 62 8.24 -2.69 -11.16
CA LYS A 62 7.27 -3.74 -11.53
C LYS A 62 6.01 -3.50 -10.71
N LYS A 63 4.86 -3.28 -11.37
CA LYS A 63 3.56 -3.13 -10.71
C LYS A 63 3.37 -4.30 -9.74
N ILE A 64 3.51 -4.05 -8.43
CA ILE A 64 3.17 -5.03 -7.40
C ILE A 64 1.66 -5.14 -7.46
N LYS A 65 1.15 -6.21 -8.08
CA LYS A 65 -0.29 -6.49 -7.99
C LYS A 65 -0.60 -6.66 -6.51
N PRO A 66 -1.48 -5.83 -5.92
CA PRO A 66 -1.76 -5.94 -4.50
C PRO A 66 -2.41 -7.30 -4.26
N LYS A 67 -1.65 -8.23 -3.67
CA LYS A 67 -2.16 -9.52 -3.20
C LYS A 67 -2.93 -9.27 -1.90
N ILE A 68 -4.07 -8.60 -2.01
CA ILE A 68 -4.96 -8.37 -0.87
C ILE A 68 -5.57 -9.72 -0.50
N THR A 69 -5.08 -10.32 0.58
CA THR A 69 -5.62 -11.52 1.21
C THR A 69 -6.59 -11.13 2.31
N CYS A 70 -7.75 -11.77 2.37
CA CYS A 70 -8.69 -11.62 3.47
C CYS A 70 -8.20 -12.37 4.71
N ASN A 71 -8.01 -11.70 5.85
CA ASN A 71 -7.61 -12.36 7.09
C ASN A 71 -8.71 -13.29 7.66
N TYR A 72 -9.97 -13.13 7.25
CA TYR A 72 -11.07 -13.96 7.72
C TYR A 72 -11.20 -15.30 6.95
N CYS A 73 -11.11 -15.28 5.62
CA CYS A 73 -11.32 -16.48 4.80
C CYS A 73 -10.09 -16.95 4.01
N GLY A 74 -8.96 -16.25 4.14
CA GLY A 74 -7.71 -16.55 3.42
C GLY A 74 -7.76 -16.35 1.90
N ARG A 75 -8.91 -15.94 1.33
CA ARG A 75 -9.06 -15.73 -0.12
C ARG A 75 -8.55 -14.36 -0.55
N LEU A 76 -8.07 -14.29 -1.78
CA LEU A 76 -7.59 -13.05 -2.39
C LEU A 76 -8.73 -12.12 -2.84
N ARG A 77 -8.38 -10.87 -3.17
CA ARG A 77 -9.20 -9.80 -3.80
C ARG A 77 -10.13 -9.01 -2.89
N HIS A 78 -10.18 -9.26 -1.58
CA HIS A 78 -11.02 -8.48 -0.68
C HIS A 78 -10.45 -8.40 0.73
N ILE A 79 -10.86 -7.37 1.47
CA ILE A 79 -10.49 -7.14 2.86
C ILE A 79 -11.47 -7.82 3.82
N SER A 80 -11.06 -8.06 5.07
CA SER A 80 -11.88 -8.76 6.07
C SER A 80 -13.24 -8.09 6.34
N THR A 81 -13.32 -6.77 6.19
CA THR A 81 -14.57 -6.01 6.43
C THR A 81 -15.63 -6.28 5.36
N SER A 82 -15.23 -6.49 4.11
CA SER A 82 -16.11 -6.80 2.97
C SER A 82 -16.27 -8.31 2.71
N CYS A 83 -15.69 -9.16 3.56
CA CYS A 83 -15.76 -10.61 3.41
C CYS A 83 -17.21 -11.11 3.49
N PHE A 84 -17.65 -11.84 2.46
CA PHE A 84 -18.98 -12.46 2.41
C PHE A 84 -19.21 -13.41 3.60
N HIS A 85 -18.20 -14.19 3.98
CA HIS A 85 -18.29 -15.09 5.13
C HIS A 85 -18.51 -14.34 6.46
N ARG A 86 -18.12 -13.06 6.56
CA ARG A 86 -18.40 -12.20 7.72
C ARG A 86 -19.85 -11.69 7.73
N LYS A 87 -20.47 -11.51 6.55
CA LYS A 87 -21.84 -10.99 6.40
C LYS A 87 -22.94 -12.06 6.47
N ASN A 88 -22.60 -13.34 6.38
CA ASN A 88 -23.58 -14.41 6.57
C ASN A 88 -24.02 -14.51 8.04
N PHE A 89 -25.10 -13.81 8.36
CA PHE A 89 -25.92 -14.01 9.56
C PHE A 89 -26.59 -15.41 9.61
N GLY A 90 -26.43 -16.24 8.57
CA GLY A 90 -27.21 -17.45 8.30
C GLY A 90 -26.48 -18.79 8.45
N PHE A 91 -25.18 -18.85 8.71
CA PHE A 91 -24.55 -20.09 9.18
C PHE A 91 -24.50 -20.04 10.70
N GLY A 92 -25.56 -20.59 11.30
CA GLY A 92 -25.80 -20.80 12.72
C GLY A 92 -24.71 -20.27 13.64
N LYS A 93 -24.88 -19.04 14.13
CA LYS A 93 -24.45 -18.79 15.51
C LYS A 93 -25.33 -19.73 16.34
N THR A 94 -24.86 -20.95 16.59
CA THR A 94 -25.36 -21.74 17.71
C THR A 94 -25.24 -20.80 18.90
N LYS A 95 -26.37 -20.25 19.34
CA LYS A 95 -26.38 -19.42 20.54
C LYS A 95 -25.75 -20.29 21.61
N LYS A 96 -24.57 -19.92 22.09
CA LYS A 96 -23.91 -20.62 23.20
C LYS A 96 -24.75 -20.32 24.43
N VAL A 97 -25.77 -21.14 24.64
CA VAL A 97 -26.64 -21.08 25.80
C VAL A 97 -25.88 -21.74 26.93
N TRP A 98 -25.66 -20.99 28.01
CA TRP A 98 -25.16 -21.53 29.25
C TRP A 98 -26.31 -22.24 29.96
N VAL A 99 -26.08 -23.49 30.38
CA VAL A 99 -27.06 -24.29 31.12
C VAL A 99 -26.39 -24.73 32.43
N PRO A 100 -27.09 -24.71 33.56
CA PRO A 100 -26.57 -25.30 34.79
C PRO A 100 -26.30 -26.80 34.58
N LYS A 101 -25.15 -27.27 35.06
CA LYS A 101 -24.72 -28.68 34.91
C LYS A 101 -25.56 -29.61 35.81
N GLY A 102 -26.35 -30.51 35.21
CA GLY A 102 -27.17 -31.52 35.90
C GLY A 102 -28.69 -31.29 35.72
N THR A 103 -29.43 -32.32 35.30
CA THR A 103 -30.81 -32.21 34.76
C THR A 103 -31.91 -32.42 35.82
N THR A 104 -32.97 -31.60 35.69
CA THR A 104 -34.33 -31.66 36.28
C THR A 104 -34.49 -31.80 37.80
N PHE A 105 -34.56 -30.66 38.49
CA PHE A 105 -35.38 -30.51 39.70
C PHE A 105 -36.03 -29.13 39.73
N THR A 106 -37.33 -29.09 40.00
CA THR A 106 -38.11 -27.90 40.34
C THR A 106 -37.50 -27.23 41.57
N ASN A 107 -37.07 -25.98 41.40
CA ASN A 107 -36.71 -25.01 42.45
C ASN A 107 -35.74 -25.49 43.56
N PRO A 108 -34.42 -25.29 43.39
CA PRO A 108 -33.50 -25.17 44.52
C PRO A 108 -33.03 -23.72 44.67
N GLN A 109 -33.42 -23.07 45.77
CA GLN A 109 -32.77 -21.85 46.29
C GLN A 109 -31.48 -22.24 47.01
N GLY A 110 -30.30 -21.91 46.47
CA GLY A 110 -29.03 -22.12 47.18
C GLY A 110 -27.76 -22.16 46.31
N LEU A 111 -26.60 -21.89 46.93
CA LEU A 111 -25.40 -21.31 46.32
C LEU A 111 -24.55 -22.24 45.43
N LYS A 112 -24.12 -21.65 44.29
CA LYS A 112 -23.09 -22.06 43.29
C LYS A 112 -23.56 -22.96 42.14
N PHE A 113 -24.17 -22.33 41.12
CA PHE A 113 -24.33 -22.91 39.80
C PHE A 113 -23.01 -22.87 39.02
N ILE A 114 -22.53 -24.02 38.57
CA ILE A 114 -21.50 -24.10 37.54
C ILE A 114 -22.22 -24.11 36.19
N TRP A 115 -22.09 -23.01 35.46
CA TRP A 115 -22.61 -22.88 34.11
C TRP A 115 -21.69 -23.62 33.14
N VAL A 116 -22.27 -24.49 32.31
CA VAL A 116 -21.55 -25.17 31.23
C VAL A 116 -22.20 -24.85 29.89
N ALA A 117 -21.40 -24.87 28.82
CA ALA A 117 -21.93 -24.73 27.48
C ALA A 117 -22.82 -25.93 27.15
N LYS A 118 -24.04 -25.67 26.63
CA LYS A 118 -24.89 -26.72 26.07
C LYS A 118 -24.17 -27.33 24.87
N VAL A 119 -23.84 -28.62 24.95
CA VAL A 119 -23.33 -29.43 23.84
C VAL A 119 -24.47 -29.69 22.85
#